data_AF-A0A8B3L237-F1
#
_entry.id   AF-A0A8B3L237-F1
#
_cell.length_a   1.000
_cell.length_b   1.000
_cell.length_c   1.000
_cell.angle_alpha   90.00
_cell.angle_beta   90.00
_cell.angle_gamma   90.00
#
_symmetry.space_group_name_H-M   'P 1'
#
loop_
_entity.id
_entity.type
_entity.pdbx_description
1 polymer ?
#
loop_
_entity_poly.entity_id
_entity_poly.type
_entity_poly.pdbx_seq_one_letter_code
_entity_poly.pdbx_strand_id
1 'polypeptide(L)'
;MDDPQLIDITEPNHVASVWRYIATIEVLEALKKVPDFQRVPGFSLALALVEKEVAEDKAESVQRNLRAVAATGVDVSKVQRVELEIGPNASLRLKVVMMDLADLAGGGS
;
A
#
# COMPACT_ATOMS: atom_id res chain seq x y z
N MET A 1 11.10 13.48 17.78
CA MET A 1 10.11 12.72 17.00
C MET A 1 9.08 13.70 16.49
N ASP A 2 9.14 14.02 15.20
CA ASP A 2 8.03 14.69 14.53
C ASP A 2 6.87 13.69 14.45
N ASP A 3 5.66 14.13 14.83
CA ASP A 3 4.47 13.30 14.75
C ASP A 3 4.21 12.90 13.27
N PRO A 4 3.78 11.64 13.03
CA PRO A 4 3.53 11.18 11.67
C PRO A 4 2.42 12.02 11.03
N GLN A 5 2.65 12.45 9.78
CA GLN A 5 1.65 13.22 9.06
C GLN A 5 0.60 12.29 8.47
N LEU A 6 -0.68 12.58 8.77
CA LEU A 6 -1.81 11.83 8.25
C LEU A 6 -2.44 12.59 7.08
N ILE A 7 -2.67 11.87 5.98
CA ILE A 7 -3.29 12.40 4.76
C ILE A 7 -4.52 11.56 4.45
N ASP A 8 -5.71 12.16 4.52
CA ASP A 8 -6.94 11.46 4.17
C ASP A 8 -7.03 11.24 2.66
N ILE A 9 -7.37 10.01 2.26
CA ILE A 9 -7.64 9.64 0.88
C ILE A 9 -9.12 9.87 0.61
N THR A 10 -9.44 11.01 0.00
CA THR A 10 -10.83 11.44 -0.25
C THR A 10 -11.24 11.37 -1.71
N GLU A 11 -10.29 11.30 -2.64
CA GLU A 11 -10.58 11.21 -4.08
C GLU A 11 -11.27 9.86 -4.39
N PRO A 12 -12.49 9.83 -4.95
CA PRO A 12 -13.23 8.59 -5.16
C PRO A 12 -12.47 7.54 -5.98
N ASN A 13 -11.75 7.96 -7.01
CA ASN A 13 -10.96 7.05 -7.84
C ASN A 13 -9.77 6.45 -7.08
N HIS A 14 -9.17 7.21 -6.17
CA HIS A 14 -8.07 6.74 -5.32
C HIS A 14 -8.60 5.77 -4.27
N VAL A 15 -9.70 6.10 -3.61
CA VAL A 15 -10.40 5.21 -2.68
C VAL A 15 -10.75 3.88 -3.36
N ALA A 16 -11.32 3.92 -4.56
CA ALA A 16 -11.68 2.71 -5.30
C ALA A 16 -10.45 1.87 -5.68
N SER A 17 -9.33 2.50 -6.08
CA SER A 17 -8.08 1.80 -6.40
C SER A 17 -7.51 1.07 -5.17
N VAL A 18 -7.52 1.71 -3.99
CA VAL A 18 -7.07 1.09 -2.75
C VAL A 18 -7.94 -0.09 -2.35
N TRP A 19 -9.27 0.06 -2.41
CA TRP A 19 -10.17 -1.05 -2.08
C TRP A 19 -10.06 -2.22 -3.05
N ARG A 20 -9.85 -1.95 -4.35
CA ARG A 20 -9.58 -3.00 -5.33
C ARG A 20 -8.31 -3.76 -4.97
N TYR A 21 -7.22 -3.06 -4.70
CA TYR A 21 -5.97 -3.69 -4.27
C TYR A 21 -6.15 -4.60 -3.04
N ILE A 22 -6.88 -4.14 -2.03
CA ILE A 22 -7.18 -4.94 -0.83
C ILE A 22 -7.98 -6.20 -1.20
N ALA A 23 -9.04 -6.07 -1.98
CA ALA A 23 -9.87 -7.20 -2.40
C ALA A 23 -9.07 -8.22 -3.24
N THR A 24 -8.21 -7.76 -4.15
CA THR A 24 -7.36 -8.65 -4.97
C THR A 24 -6.34 -9.41 -4.11
N ILE A 25 -5.80 -8.78 -3.05
CA ILE A 25 -4.93 -9.46 -2.07
C ILE A 25 -5.69 -10.57 -1.34
N GLU A 26 -6.93 -10.32 -0.90
CA GLU A 26 -7.74 -11.34 -0.21
C GLU A 26 -7.96 -12.57 -1.09
N VAL A 27 -8.23 -12.36 -2.39
CA VAL A 27 -8.35 -13.46 -3.36
C VAL A 27 -7.02 -14.21 -3.50
N LEU A 28 -5.89 -13.49 -3.61
CA LEU A 28 -4.57 -14.10 -3.71
C LEU A 28 -4.25 -14.96 -2.48
N GLU A 29 -4.52 -14.46 -1.28
CA GLU A 29 -4.32 -15.20 -0.05
C GLU A 29 -5.20 -16.45 0.04
N ALA A 30 -6.46 -16.33 -0.37
CA ALA A 30 -7.38 -17.47 -0.42
C ALA A 30 -6.85 -18.55 -1.36
N LEU A 31 -6.37 -18.19 -2.55
CA LEU A 31 -5.75 -19.12 -3.49
C LEU A 31 -4.49 -19.77 -2.89
N LYS A 32 -3.60 -19.00 -2.28
CA LYS A 32 -2.36 -19.54 -1.67
C LYS A 32 -2.62 -20.54 -0.54
N LYS A 33 -3.77 -20.45 0.14
CA LYS A 33 -4.19 -21.39 1.20
C LYS A 33 -4.75 -22.71 0.66
N VAL A 34 -5.02 -22.83 -0.64
CA VAL A 34 -5.54 -24.08 -1.24
C VAL A 34 -4.45 -25.15 -1.27
N PRO A 35 -4.65 -26.29 -0.58
CA PRO A 35 -3.69 -27.40 -0.56
C PRO A 35 -3.50 -28.01 -1.96
N ASP A 36 -2.29 -28.48 -2.25
CA ASP A 36 -1.92 -29.02 -3.58
C ASP A 36 -2.89 -30.10 -4.09
N PHE A 37 -3.33 -31.00 -3.22
CA PHE A 37 -4.23 -32.11 -3.58
C PHE A 37 -5.66 -31.67 -3.93
N GLN A 38 -6.05 -30.42 -3.64
CA GLN A 38 -7.35 -29.85 -3.99
C GLN A 38 -7.29 -28.97 -5.25
N ARG A 39 -6.11 -28.79 -5.85
CA ARG A 39 -5.93 -27.92 -7.01
C ARG A 39 -6.46 -28.60 -8.26
N VAL A 40 -7.38 -27.91 -8.94
CA VAL A 40 -7.95 -28.34 -10.21
C VAL A 40 -7.08 -27.89 -11.40
N PRO A 41 -7.19 -28.53 -12.57
CA PRO A 41 -6.57 -28.02 -13.79
C PRO A 41 -6.92 -26.53 -14.01
N GLY A 42 -5.91 -25.72 -14.35
CA GLY A 42 -6.05 -24.27 -14.50
C GLY A 42 -5.80 -23.45 -13.23
N PHE A 43 -5.63 -24.09 -12.07
CA PHE A 43 -5.33 -23.39 -10.81
C PHE A 43 -4.08 -22.50 -10.90
N SER A 44 -2.98 -23.00 -11.46
CA SER A 44 -1.74 -22.21 -11.59
C SER A 44 -1.91 -21.00 -12.51
N LEU A 45 -2.76 -21.10 -13.53
CA LEU A 45 -3.08 -19.96 -14.40
C LEU A 45 -3.92 -18.93 -13.64
N ALA A 46 -4.94 -19.37 -12.89
CA ALA A 46 -5.74 -18.50 -12.05
C ALA A 46 -4.88 -17.78 -11.00
N LEU A 47 -3.97 -18.51 -10.34
CA LEU A 47 -3.01 -17.93 -9.39
C LEU A 47 -2.13 -16.88 -10.07
N ALA A 48 -1.53 -17.19 -11.22
CA ALA A 48 -0.67 -16.26 -11.94
C ALA A 48 -1.42 -15.00 -12.43
N LEU A 49 -2.70 -15.14 -12.82
CA LEU A 49 -3.54 -14.01 -13.22
C LEU A 49 -3.81 -13.07 -12.03
N VAL A 50 -4.17 -13.63 -10.87
CA VAL A 50 -4.42 -12.83 -9.66
C VAL A 50 -3.11 -12.20 -9.16
N GLU A 51 -1.98 -12.90 -9.21
CA GLU A 51 -0.67 -12.32 -8.86
C GLU A 51 -0.31 -11.13 -9.75
N LYS A 52 -0.60 -11.22 -11.05
CA LYS A 52 -0.44 -10.12 -11.98
C LYS A 52 -1.35 -8.94 -11.61
N GLU A 53 -2.62 -9.20 -11.35
CA GLU A 53 -3.59 -8.16 -10.99
C GLU A 53 -3.21 -7.44 -9.69
N VAL A 54 -2.75 -8.18 -8.66
CA VAL A 54 -2.19 -7.59 -7.43
C VAL A 54 -1.00 -6.68 -7.74
N ALA A 55 -0.11 -7.07 -8.66
CA ALA A 55 1.05 -6.25 -9.03
C ALA A 55 0.63 -4.95 -9.75
N GLU A 56 -0.36 -5.02 -10.64
CA GLU A 56 -0.92 -3.85 -11.34
C GLU A 56 -1.64 -2.91 -10.38
N ASP A 57 -2.53 -3.44 -9.54
CA ASP A 57 -3.26 -2.67 -8.52
C ASP A 57 -2.31 -2.01 -7.52
N LYS A 58 -1.25 -2.73 -7.10
CA LYS A 58 -0.21 -2.18 -6.22
C LYS A 58 0.50 -1.00 -6.88
N ALA A 59 0.89 -1.13 -8.14
CA ALA A 59 1.57 -0.08 -8.86
C ALA A 59 0.69 1.18 -8.99
N GLU A 60 -0.59 1.01 -9.33
CA GLU A 60 -1.56 2.10 -9.38
C GLU A 60 -1.72 2.77 -8.01
N SER A 61 -1.93 1.98 -6.96
CA SER A 61 -2.11 2.48 -5.59
C SER A 61 -0.88 3.27 -5.12
N VAL A 62 0.33 2.76 -5.35
CA VAL A 62 1.59 3.44 -5.00
C VAL A 62 1.72 4.76 -5.75
N GLN A 63 1.46 4.80 -7.06
CA GLN A 63 1.53 6.03 -7.83
C GLN A 63 0.55 7.09 -7.32
N ARG A 64 -0.69 6.70 -6.99
CA ARG A 64 -1.69 7.61 -6.43
C ARG A 64 -1.31 8.09 -5.03
N ASN A 65 -0.82 7.21 -4.17
CA ASN A 65 -0.34 7.56 -2.84
C ASN A 65 0.78 8.60 -2.90
N LEU A 66 1.77 8.40 -3.78
CA LEU A 66 2.87 9.34 -3.96
C LEU A 66 2.39 10.71 -4.47
N ARG A 67 1.41 10.74 -5.38
CA ARG A 67 0.79 12.00 -5.84
C ARG A 67 0.05 12.71 -4.72
N ALA A 68 -0.70 11.98 -3.90
CA ALA A 68 -1.39 12.55 -2.74
C ALA A 68 -0.40 13.16 -1.74
N VAL A 69 0.70 12.46 -1.43
CA VAL A 69 1.78 12.98 -0.57
C VAL A 69 2.39 14.25 -1.17
N ALA A 70 2.78 14.23 -2.45
CA ALA A 70 3.37 15.38 -3.12
C ALA A 70 2.43 16.61 -3.15
N ALA A 71 1.12 16.39 -3.30
CA ALA A 71 0.12 17.46 -3.30
C ALA A 71 -0.02 18.18 -1.95
N THR A 72 0.40 17.56 -0.84
CA THR A 72 0.40 18.18 0.49
C THR A 72 1.59 19.09 0.76
N GLY A 73 2.55 19.18 -0.18
CA GLY A 73 3.78 19.96 0.01
C GLY A 73 4.82 19.28 0.92
N VAL A 74 4.60 18.01 1.27
CA VAL A 74 5.60 17.20 1.99
C VAL A 74 6.84 17.05 1.14
N ASP A 75 7.99 17.34 1.74
CA ASP A 75 9.29 17.09 1.13
C ASP A 75 9.56 15.59 1.10
N VAL A 76 9.34 14.99 -0.08
CA VAL A 76 9.52 13.55 -0.32
C VAL A 76 10.94 13.06 -0.02
N SER A 77 11.95 13.95 -0.01
CA SER A 77 13.33 13.57 0.35
C SER A 77 13.48 13.22 1.83
N LYS A 78 12.55 13.65 2.67
CA LYS A 78 12.52 13.39 4.11
C LYS A 78 11.51 12.31 4.49
N VAL A 79 10.84 11.69 3.52
CA VAL A 79 9.90 10.60 3.79
C VAL A 79 10.66 9.30 3.95
N GLN A 80 10.59 8.69 5.13
CA GLN A 80 11.18 7.38 5.40
C GLN A 80 10.29 6.26 4.86
N ARG A 81 8.98 6.35 5.13
CA ARG A 81 7.99 5.38 4.65
C ARG A 81 6.60 5.99 4.62
N VAL A 82 5.74 5.41 3.78
CA VAL A 82 4.30 5.71 3.72
C VAL A 82 3.54 4.43 4.01
N GLU A 83 2.68 4.47 5.01
CA GLU A 83 1.82 3.35 5.39
C GLU A 83 0.37 3.69 5.02
N LEU A 84 -0.36 2.72 4.49
CA LEU A 84 -1.81 2.82 4.34
C LEU A 84 -2.47 2.41 5.66
N GLU A 85 -3.28 3.29 6.24
CA GLU A 85 -4.08 3.02 7.41
C GLU A 85 -5.57 3.05 7.07
N ILE A 86 -6.31 2.05 7.56
CA ILE A 86 -7.78 2.02 7.51
C ILE A 86 -8.27 2.55 8.85
N GLY A 87 -8.77 3.78 8.86
CA GLY A 87 -9.34 4.45 10.01
C GLY A 87 -10.77 3.98 10.34
N PRO A 88 -11.39 4.57 11.37
CA PRO A 88 -12.79 4.30 11.72
C PRO A 88 -13.72 4.58 10.53
N ASN A 89 -14.82 3.83 10.46
CA ASN A 89 -15.81 3.88 9.37
C ASN A 89 -15.22 3.60 7.97
N ALA A 90 -14.19 2.76 7.89
CA ALA A 90 -13.52 2.42 6.63
C ALA A 90 -12.94 3.64 5.88
N SER A 91 -12.56 4.68 6.62
CA SER A 91 -11.80 5.81 6.05
C SER A 91 -10.39 5.35 5.71
N LEU A 92 -9.86 5.82 4.58
CA LEU A 92 -8.51 5.48 4.14
C LEU A 92 -7.57 6.67 4.37
N ARG A 93 -6.41 6.40 4.97
CA ARG A 93 -5.40 7.43 5.27
C ARG A 93 -4.02 6.95 4.88
N LEU A 94 -3.17 7.89 4.47
CA LEU A 94 -1.74 7.67 4.36
C LEU A 94 -1.07 8.23 5.60
N LYS A 95 -0.32 7.39 6.29
CA LYS A 95 0.57 7.79 7.36
C LYS A 95 1.97 7.94 6.81
N VAL A 96 2.42 9.17 6.75
CA VAL A 96 3.75 9.55 6.27
C VAL A 96 4.66 9.63 7.47
N VAL A 97 5.64 8.74 7.52
CA VAL A 97 6.68 8.72 8.56
C VAL A 97 7.89 9.45 7.99
N MET A 98 8.27 10.53 8.66
CA MET A 98 9.43 11.35 8.29
C MET A 98 10.71 10.73 8.85
N MET A 99 11.80 10.91 8.12
CA MET A 99 13.13 10.49 8.53
C MET A 99 13.61 11.40 9.66
N ASP A 100 13.98 10.83 10.80
CA ASP A 100 14.61 11.60 11.88
C ASP A 100 16.06 11.91 11.47
N LEU A 101 16.37 13.19 11.25
CA LEU A 101 17.72 13.64 10.90
C LEU A 101 18.73 13.36 12.02
N ALA A 102 18.29 13.10 13.26
CA ALA A 102 19.17 12.72 14.36
C ALA A 102 19.85 11.34 14.15
N ASP A 103 19.17 10.40 13.48
CA ASP A 103 19.71 9.05 13.22
C ASP A 103 20.82 9.03 12.15
N LEU A 104 20.87 10.05 11.28
CA LEU A 104 21.92 10.19 10.27
C LEU A 104 23.22 10.79 10.82
N ALA A 105 23.15 11.52 11.94
CA ALA A 105 24.30 12.18 12.56
C ALA A 105 25.05 11.30 13.58
N GLY A 106 24.48 10.15 13.99
CA GLY A 106 25.04 9.26 15.02
C GLY A 106 26.06 8.22 14.55
N GLY A 107 26.40 8.18 13.26
CA GLY A 107 27.40 7.26 12.68
C GLY A 107 28.83 7.71 12.91
N GLY A 108 29.24 7.86 14.17
CA GLY A 108 30.61 8.25 14.51
C GLY A 108 30.84 8.29 16.02
N SER A 109 31.10 7.14 16.63
CA SER A 109 31.89 6.97 17.85
C SER A 109 32.45 5.56 17.90
#